data_AF-A0A0W0SD80-F1
#
_entry.id   AF-A0A0W0SD80-F1
#
_cell.length_a   1.000
_cell.length_b   1.000
_cell.length_c   1.000
_cell.angle_alpha   90.00
_cell.angle_beta   90.00
_cell.angle_gamma   90.00
#
_symmetry.space_group_name_H-M   'P 1'
#
loop_
_entity.id
_entity.type
_entity.pdbx_description
1 polymer ?
#
loop_
_entity_poly.entity_id
_entity_poly.type
_entity_poly.pdbx_seq_one_letter_code
_entity_poly.pdbx_strand_id
1 'polypeptide(L)'
;MAELNIKKEIGKRILEARKVKGLTLKALGELAGGLKQTRLTNWEQGVRTPGPEEIKSLAQALDVSPAYLMCLSDEKQFEVKSPTQLIPLLDHSQACDAKKHINMHQKQQESENITISVSSVLLPNLSNDAFALKILDDSMIPEFRLNDILVIDPAVSPKPSKYVAVKIGNKMEAIICQYKKLSYTSPEFELHTLNDNWPNIKAEEGLEIEIIGTVMQNIRTC
;
A
#
# COMPACT_ATOMS: atom_id res chain seq x y z
N MET A 1 -32.80 -7.93 31.35
CA MET A 1 -32.82 -6.49 31.00
C MET A 1 -31.69 -6.05 30.06
N ALA A 2 -30.61 -6.82 29.86
CA ALA A 2 -29.50 -6.44 28.97
C ALA A 2 -29.82 -6.50 27.45
N GLU A 3 -30.70 -7.40 27.03
CA GLU A 3 -30.97 -7.69 25.61
C GLU A 3 -31.73 -6.55 24.86
N LEU A 4 -32.54 -5.79 25.59
CA LEU A 4 -33.29 -4.65 25.03
C LEU A 4 -32.36 -3.46 24.71
N ASN A 5 -31.20 -3.39 25.38
CA ASN A 5 -30.26 -2.28 25.23
C ASN A 5 -29.39 -2.45 23.97
N ILE A 6 -28.97 -3.68 23.67
CA ILE A 6 -28.10 -3.99 22.53
C ILE A 6 -28.80 -3.72 21.19
N LYS A 7 -30.08 -4.10 21.05
CA LYS A 7 -30.83 -3.88 19.80
C LYS A 7 -30.99 -2.40 19.45
N LYS A 8 -31.21 -1.56 20.46
CA LYS A 8 -31.28 -0.10 20.29
C LYS A 8 -29.93 0.50 19.95
N GLU A 9 -28.86 0.01 20.55
CA GLU A 9 -27.50 0.51 20.28
C GLU A 9 -27.04 0.16 18.85
N ILE A 10 -27.33 -1.06 18.36
CA ILE A 10 -27.10 -1.44 16.96
C ILE A 10 -27.85 -0.50 16.01
N GLY A 11 -29.13 -0.24 16.28
CA GLY A 11 -29.94 0.69 15.50
C GLY A 11 -29.38 2.11 15.48
N LYS A 12 -28.91 2.59 16.63
CA LYS A 12 -28.27 3.89 16.78
C LYS A 12 -26.98 3.99 15.98
N ARG A 13 -26.11 2.96 15.99
CA ARG A 13 -24.86 2.94 15.19
C ARG A 13 -25.13 2.96 13.70
N ILE A 14 -26.15 2.25 13.22
CA ILE A 14 -26.58 2.28 11.82
C ILE A 14 -27.04 3.70 11.44
N LEU A 15 -27.88 4.32 12.28
CA LEU A 15 -28.38 5.68 12.07
C LEU A 15 -27.24 6.70 12.02
N GLU A 16 -26.29 6.60 12.94
CA GLU A 16 -25.11 7.49 12.99
C GLU A 16 -24.23 7.31 11.77
N ALA A 17 -23.89 6.07 11.40
CA ALA A 17 -23.08 5.78 10.21
C ALA A 17 -23.75 6.29 8.93
N ARG A 18 -25.07 6.13 8.80
CA ARG A 18 -25.83 6.65 7.66
C ARG A 18 -25.79 8.19 7.60
N LYS A 19 -25.97 8.85 8.75
CA LYS A 19 -25.91 10.32 8.84
C LYS A 19 -24.52 10.86 8.51
N VAL A 20 -23.45 10.21 8.99
CA VAL A 20 -22.06 10.57 8.67
C VAL A 20 -21.80 10.52 7.18
N LYS A 21 -22.33 9.49 6.48
CA LYS A 21 -22.25 9.40 5.02
C LYS A 21 -23.25 10.28 4.26
N GLY A 22 -24.14 11.01 4.94
CA GLY A 22 -25.15 11.86 4.31
C GLY A 22 -26.20 11.10 3.47
N LEU A 23 -26.40 9.80 3.72
CA LEU A 23 -27.28 8.97 2.92
C LEU A 23 -28.74 9.06 3.38
N THR A 24 -29.68 9.10 2.43
CA THR A 24 -31.10 8.90 2.70
C THR A 24 -31.40 7.41 2.92
N LEU A 25 -32.50 7.08 3.60
CA LEU A 25 -32.92 5.68 3.78
C LEU A 25 -33.13 4.97 2.44
N LYS A 26 -33.60 5.70 1.41
CA LYS A 26 -33.74 5.17 0.05
C LYS A 26 -32.38 4.82 -0.56
N ALA A 27 -31.44 5.76 -0.52
CA ALA A 27 -30.10 5.57 -1.07
C ALA A 27 -29.34 4.44 -0.35
N LEU A 28 -29.43 4.36 0.98
CA LEU A 28 -28.84 3.26 1.73
C LEU A 28 -29.45 1.91 1.33
N GLY A 29 -30.77 1.86 1.15
CA GLY A 29 -31.46 0.64 0.74
C GLY A 29 -31.03 0.15 -0.63
N GLU A 30 -30.86 1.06 -1.59
CA GLU A 30 -30.35 0.75 -2.94
C GLU A 30 -28.90 0.23 -2.88
N LEU A 31 -28.03 0.89 -2.11
CA LEU A 31 -26.62 0.48 -1.95
C LEU A 31 -26.45 -0.86 -1.21
N ALA A 32 -27.32 -1.15 -0.24
CA ALA A 32 -27.25 -2.37 0.57
C ALA A 32 -28.03 -3.56 -0.03
N GLY A 33 -28.22 -3.60 -1.35
CA GLY A 33 -28.84 -4.73 -2.06
C GLY A 33 -30.36 -4.64 -2.25
N GLY A 34 -30.92 -3.43 -2.36
CA GLY A 34 -32.35 -3.22 -2.64
C GLY A 34 -33.26 -3.37 -1.42
N LEU A 35 -32.77 -3.01 -0.22
CA LEU A 35 -33.54 -3.09 1.01
C LEU A 35 -34.66 -2.03 1.06
N LYS A 36 -35.86 -2.46 1.45
CA LYS A 36 -37.01 -1.54 1.61
C LYS A 36 -36.77 -0.55 2.75
N GLN A 37 -37.14 0.72 2.54
CA GLN A 37 -36.97 1.80 3.52
C GLN A 37 -37.59 1.46 4.89
N THR A 38 -38.78 0.84 4.90
CA THR A 38 -39.46 0.41 6.14
C THR A 38 -38.61 -0.54 6.97
N ARG A 39 -37.79 -1.39 6.32
CA ARG A 39 -36.92 -2.35 7.00
C ARG A 39 -35.76 -1.63 7.69
N LEU A 40 -35.15 -0.66 7.01
CA LEU A 40 -34.09 0.20 7.56
C LEU A 40 -34.60 1.03 8.74
N THR A 41 -35.79 1.65 8.63
CA THR A 41 -36.39 2.42 9.73
C THR A 41 -36.61 1.56 10.98
N ASN A 42 -37.11 0.32 10.81
CA ASN A 42 -37.32 -0.60 11.93
C ASN A 42 -36.02 -1.01 12.62
N TRP A 43 -34.91 -1.07 11.88
CA TRP A 43 -33.59 -1.34 12.44
C TRP A 43 -33.01 -0.11 13.16
N GLU A 44 -33.08 1.08 12.55
CA GLU A 44 -32.60 2.32 13.18
C GLU A 44 -33.32 2.64 14.49
N GLN A 45 -34.60 2.27 14.61
CA GLN A 45 -35.40 2.42 15.83
C GLN A 45 -35.18 1.30 16.86
N GLY A 46 -34.40 0.26 16.51
CA GLY A 46 -34.15 -0.89 17.37
C GLY A 46 -35.36 -1.82 17.57
N VAL A 47 -36.39 -1.71 16.71
CA VAL A 47 -37.59 -2.58 16.74
C VAL A 47 -37.24 -3.98 16.27
N ARG A 48 -36.31 -4.09 15.31
CA ARG A 48 -35.77 -5.36 14.82
C ARG A 48 -34.25 -5.25 14.69
N THR A 49 -33.59 -6.40 14.63
CA THR A 49 -32.14 -6.47 14.38
C THR A 49 -31.92 -7.02 12.97
N PRO A 50 -30.98 -6.46 12.18
CA PRO A 50 -30.58 -7.06 10.91
C PRO A 50 -29.91 -8.42 11.14
N GLY A 51 -30.07 -9.35 10.19
CA GLY A 51 -29.38 -10.63 10.21
C GLY A 51 -27.93 -10.49 9.71
N PRO A 52 -27.14 -11.58 9.75
CA PRO A 52 -25.71 -11.54 9.38
C PRO A 52 -25.45 -11.03 7.96
N GLU A 53 -26.25 -11.49 6.98
CA GLU A 53 -26.13 -11.05 5.59
C GLU A 53 -26.50 -9.57 5.44
N GLU A 54 -27.57 -9.11 6.09
CA GLU A 54 -27.95 -7.70 6.02
C GLU A 54 -26.95 -6.79 6.73
N ILE A 55 -26.34 -7.24 7.83
CA ILE A 55 -25.26 -6.50 8.49
C ILE A 55 -24.05 -6.38 7.57
N LYS A 56 -23.68 -7.45 6.85
CA LYS A 56 -22.59 -7.40 5.88
C LYS A 56 -22.88 -6.43 4.75
N SER A 57 -24.09 -6.44 4.20
CA SER A 57 -24.50 -5.48 3.16
C SER A 57 -24.54 -4.03 3.66
N LEU A 58 -25.04 -3.81 4.88
CA LEU A 58 -25.06 -2.49 5.51
C LEU A 58 -23.66 -1.97 5.81
N ALA A 59 -22.79 -2.81 6.36
CA ALA A 59 -21.38 -2.52 6.63
C ALA A 59 -20.66 -2.02 5.36
N GLN A 60 -20.84 -2.76 4.25
CA GLN A 60 -20.27 -2.38 2.95
C GLN A 60 -20.83 -1.06 2.41
N ALA A 61 -22.15 -0.84 2.51
CA ALA A 61 -22.75 0.41 2.06
C ALA A 61 -22.30 1.61 2.93
N LEU A 62 -22.07 1.38 4.21
CA LEU A 62 -21.73 2.39 5.21
C LEU A 62 -20.21 2.58 5.41
N ASP A 63 -19.35 1.80 4.74
CA ASP A 63 -17.88 1.72 4.97
C ASP A 63 -17.53 1.59 6.45
N VAL A 64 -18.21 0.73 7.18
CA VAL A 64 -17.90 0.42 8.59
C VAL A 64 -17.84 -1.08 8.79
N SER A 65 -17.08 -1.56 9.77
CA SER A 65 -16.99 -2.99 10.02
C SER A 65 -18.33 -3.57 10.52
N PRO A 66 -18.68 -4.82 10.14
CA PRO A 66 -19.80 -5.56 10.71
C PRO A 66 -19.74 -5.64 12.24
N ALA A 67 -18.53 -5.78 12.81
CA ALA A 67 -18.30 -5.82 14.25
C ALA A 67 -18.67 -4.49 14.95
N TYR A 68 -18.37 -3.35 14.32
CA TYR A 68 -18.79 -2.05 14.81
C TYR A 68 -20.31 -1.91 14.80
N LEU A 69 -20.99 -2.35 13.74
CA LEU A 69 -22.47 -2.32 13.68
C LEU A 69 -23.12 -3.24 14.72
N MET A 70 -22.51 -4.38 15.02
CA MET A 70 -23.02 -5.35 16.01
C MET A 70 -22.66 -5.04 17.47
N CYS A 71 -22.07 -3.87 17.75
CA CYS A 71 -21.59 -3.51 19.09
C CYS A 71 -20.55 -4.48 19.67
N LEU A 72 -19.80 -5.16 18.81
CA LEU A 72 -18.72 -6.08 19.20
C LEU A 72 -17.36 -5.34 19.36
N SER A 73 -17.26 -4.10 18.87
CA SER A 73 -16.11 -3.21 19.00
C SER A 73 -16.55 -1.74 19.07
N ASP A 74 -15.91 -0.91 19.89
CA ASP A 74 -16.22 0.54 20.01
C ASP A 74 -15.47 1.41 18.99
N GLU A 75 -14.44 0.86 18.35
CA GLU A 75 -13.69 1.55 17.32
C GLU A 75 -14.47 1.52 16.00
N LYS A 76 -14.71 2.71 15.43
CA LYS A 76 -15.18 2.90 14.04
C LYS A 76 -14.07 2.45 13.10
N GLN A 77 -13.89 1.13 12.96
CA GLN A 77 -13.03 0.58 11.93
C GLN A 77 -13.77 0.74 10.61
N PHE A 78 -13.40 1.77 9.86
CA PHE A 78 -13.82 1.89 8.48
C PHE A 78 -13.21 0.68 7.74
N GLU A 79 -14.04 -0.15 7.11
CA GLU A 79 -13.54 -1.12 6.14
C GLU A 79 -13.06 -0.32 4.94
N VAL A 80 -11.86 0.25 5.04
CA VAL A 80 -11.20 0.82 3.88
C VAL A 80 -10.93 -0.38 2.99
N LYS A 81 -11.76 -0.56 1.95
CA LYS A 81 -11.34 -1.23 0.72
C LYS A 81 -10.21 -0.40 0.16
N SER A 82 -9.05 -0.47 0.81
CA SER A 82 -7.82 0.11 0.33
C SER A 82 -7.60 -0.59 -1.00
N PRO A 83 -7.69 0.09 -2.15
CA PRO A 83 -7.15 -0.50 -3.37
C PRO A 83 -5.74 -0.95 -2.97
N THR A 84 -5.48 -2.22 -3.17
CA THR A 84 -4.20 -2.83 -2.83
C THR A 84 -3.64 -3.27 -4.17
N GLN A 85 -2.62 -2.57 -4.64
CA GLN A 85 -1.88 -3.00 -5.81
C GLN A 85 -0.88 -4.05 -5.35
N LEU A 86 -0.88 -5.17 -6.05
CA LEU A 86 0.16 -6.18 -5.92
C LEU A 86 1.28 -5.82 -6.89
N ILE A 87 2.50 -5.70 -6.37
CA ILE A 87 3.71 -5.51 -7.17
C ILE A 87 4.60 -6.76 -7.04
N PRO A 88 5.37 -7.13 -8.07
CA PRO A 88 6.27 -8.28 -7.98
C PRO A 88 7.44 -7.99 -7.04
N LEU A 89 7.82 -8.97 -6.22
CA LEU A 89 9.08 -8.98 -5.50
C LEU A 89 10.17 -9.52 -6.43
N LEU A 90 11.11 -8.65 -6.81
CA LEU A 90 12.26 -9.02 -7.63
C LEU A 90 13.47 -9.26 -6.75
N ASP A 91 14.36 -10.15 -7.20
CA ASP A 91 15.72 -10.23 -6.66
C ASP A 91 16.62 -9.13 -7.24
N HIS A 92 17.85 -9.03 -6.71
CA HIS A 92 18.80 -7.99 -7.11
C HIS A 92 19.27 -8.11 -8.57
N SER A 93 19.27 -9.31 -9.15
CA SER A 93 19.62 -9.51 -10.56
C SER A 93 18.45 -9.15 -11.47
N GLN A 94 17.24 -9.56 -11.11
CA GLN A 94 16.00 -9.26 -11.83
C GLN A 94 15.70 -7.76 -11.86
N ALA A 95 16.01 -7.06 -10.76
CA ALA A 95 15.84 -5.61 -10.65
C ALA A 95 16.64 -4.83 -11.72
N CYS A 96 17.81 -5.32 -12.14
CA CYS A 96 18.59 -4.70 -13.21
C CYS A 96 17.86 -4.66 -14.57
N ASP A 97 16.91 -5.57 -14.79
CA ASP A 97 16.08 -5.66 -15.99
C ASP A 97 14.58 -5.63 -15.62
N ALA A 98 14.22 -4.84 -14.60
CA ALA A 98 12.90 -4.88 -13.96
C ALA A 98 11.74 -4.85 -14.96
N LYS A 99 11.77 -3.96 -15.97
CA LYS A 99 10.72 -3.87 -17.00
C LYS A 99 10.49 -5.19 -17.74
N LYS A 100 11.54 -5.95 -18.06
CA LYS A 100 11.39 -7.23 -18.76
C LYS A 100 10.73 -8.25 -17.84
N HIS A 101 11.19 -8.35 -16.60
CA HIS A 101 10.64 -9.28 -15.61
C HIS A 101 9.18 -8.96 -15.28
N ILE A 102 8.84 -7.69 -15.04
CA ILE A 102 7.46 -7.24 -14.80
C ILE A 102 6.55 -7.58 -15.99
N ASN A 103 6.99 -7.34 -17.22
CA ASN A 103 6.23 -7.70 -18.41
C ASN A 103 6.05 -9.23 -18.58
N MET A 104 7.05 -10.03 -18.20
CA MET A 104 6.92 -11.49 -18.18
C MET A 104 5.90 -11.94 -17.12
N HIS A 105 5.93 -11.34 -15.92
CA HIS A 105 4.96 -11.61 -14.85
C HIS A 105 3.52 -11.28 -15.27
N GLN A 106 3.32 -10.21 -16.05
CA GLN A 106 1.98 -9.85 -16.54
C GLN A 106 1.47 -10.80 -17.64
N LYS A 107 2.36 -11.50 -18.35
CA LYS A 107 2.01 -12.36 -19.51
C LYS A 107 1.95 -13.86 -19.18
N GLN A 108 2.63 -14.32 -18.12
CA GLN A 108 2.66 -15.73 -17.71
C GLN A 108 1.96 -15.91 -16.36
N GLN A 109 0.94 -16.77 -16.30
CA GLN A 109 0.15 -17.06 -15.10
C GLN A 109 0.78 -18.11 -14.15
N GLU A 110 1.92 -18.70 -14.48
CA GLU A 110 2.47 -19.84 -13.70
C GLU A 110 3.98 -19.73 -13.49
N SER A 111 4.35 -19.20 -12.33
CA SER A 111 5.49 -19.61 -11.49
C SER A 111 5.36 -18.87 -10.15
N GLU A 112 6.01 -19.39 -9.11
CA GLU A 112 5.99 -18.97 -7.69
C GLU A 112 6.44 -17.51 -7.47
N ASN A 113 5.73 -16.56 -8.07
CA ASN A 113 6.09 -15.15 -8.07
C ASN A 113 5.51 -14.51 -6.80
N ILE A 114 6.41 -14.22 -5.87
CA ILE A 114 6.06 -13.50 -4.64
C ILE A 114 5.62 -12.09 -5.03
N THR A 115 4.44 -11.68 -4.58
CA THR A 115 3.95 -10.32 -4.76
C THR A 115 3.78 -9.65 -3.40
N ILE A 116 3.97 -8.34 -3.39
CA ILE A 116 3.85 -7.51 -2.19
C ILE A 116 2.65 -6.59 -2.34
N SER A 117 1.85 -6.53 -1.30
CA SER A 117 0.73 -5.60 -1.16
C SER A 117 1.26 -4.21 -0.82
N VAL A 118 0.91 -3.22 -1.65
CA VAL A 118 1.22 -1.81 -1.39
C VAL A 118 -0.01 -1.10 -0.83
N SER A 119 0.21 -0.24 0.18
CA SER A 119 -0.83 0.58 0.81
C SER A 119 -1.51 1.53 -0.19
N SER A 120 -2.81 1.75 0.00
CA SER A 120 -3.63 2.66 -0.81
C SER A 120 -3.11 4.10 -0.87
N VAL A 121 -2.36 4.54 0.16
CA VAL A 121 -1.77 5.88 0.23
C VAL A 121 -0.72 6.12 -0.86
N LEU A 122 -0.02 5.07 -1.31
CA LEU A 122 1.02 5.16 -2.33
C LEU A 122 0.52 4.95 -3.74
N LEU A 123 -0.62 4.28 -3.90
CA LEU A 123 -1.19 3.95 -5.21
C LEU A 123 -1.39 5.12 -6.18
N PRO A 124 -1.84 6.33 -5.77
CA PRO A 124 -1.99 7.42 -6.74
C PRO A 124 -0.66 7.89 -7.34
N ASN A 125 0.47 7.54 -6.73
CA ASN A 125 1.81 7.99 -7.14
C ASN A 125 2.70 6.86 -7.66
N LEU A 126 2.18 5.64 -7.79
CA LEU A 126 2.95 4.46 -8.16
C LEU A 126 2.66 4.06 -9.61
N SER A 127 3.70 3.85 -10.40
CA SER A 127 3.57 3.39 -11.79
C SER A 127 3.28 1.87 -11.87
N ASN A 128 2.85 1.42 -13.04
CA ASN A 128 2.67 -0.01 -13.33
C ASN A 128 3.98 -0.80 -13.41
N ASP A 129 5.11 -0.10 -13.51
CA ASP A 129 6.46 -0.68 -13.57
C ASP A 129 7.12 -0.74 -12.18
N ALA A 130 6.38 -0.41 -11.12
CA ALA A 130 6.89 -0.51 -9.76
C ALA A 130 7.07 -1.96 -9.31
N PHE A 131 8.09 -2.19 -8.49
CA PHE A 131 8.43 -3.50 -7.96
C PHE A 131 8.96 -3.40 -6.53
N ALA A 132 8.97 -4.53 -5.84
CA ALA A 132 9.54 -4.65 -4.51
C ALA A 132 10.94 -5.27 -4.59
N LEU A 133 11.86 -4.84 -3.73
CA LEU A 133 13.21 -5.40 -3.59
C LEU A 133 13.53 -5.58 -2.10
N LYS A 134 14.07 -6.74 -1.73
CA LYS A 134 14.45 -7.04 -0.35
C LYS A 134 15.88 -6.56 -0.06
N ILE A 135 16.13 -5.96 1.09
CA ILE A 135 17.47 -5.60 1.54
C ILE A 135 18.23 -6.85 2.02
N LEU A 136 19.42 -7.06 1.48
CA LEU A 136 20.28 -8.23 1.75
C LEU A 136 21.59 -7.91 2.49
N ASP A 137 21.90 -6.64 2.70
CA ASP A 137 23.12 -6.19 3.37
C ASP A 137 22.84 -5.08 4.40
N ASP A 138 23.91 -4.54 4.99
CA ASP A 138 23.87 -3.49 6.01
C ASP A 138 24.37 -2.13 5.50
N SER A 139 24.54 -1.94 4.18
CA SER A 139 25.10 -0.71 3.57
C SER A 139 24.27 0.55 3.86
N MET A 140 22.98 0.38 4.17
CA MET A 140 22.01 1.45 4.35
C MET A 140 21.46 1.55 5.78
N ILE A 141 22.11 0.90 6.75
CA ILE A 141 21.81 1.09 8.18
C ILE A 141 22.14 2.55 8.58
N PRO A 142 21.33 3.22 9.42
CA PRO A 142 20.18 2.68 10.16
C PRO A 142 18.84 2.76 9.44
N GLU A 143 18.77 3.46 8.30
CA GLU A 143 17.51 3.73 7.60
C GLU A 143 16.87 2.44 7.07
N PHE A 144 17.66 1.59 6.42
CA PHE A 144 17.25 0.30 5.91
C PHE A 144 18.03 -0.83 6.58
N ARG A 145 17.31 -1.88 6.99
CA ARG A 145 17.87 -3.02 7.71
C ARG A 145 17.73 -4.29 6.88
N LEU A 146 18.56 -5.28 7.21
CA LEU A 146 18.48 -6.61 6.64
C LEU A 146 17.03 -7.12 6.66
N ASN A 147 16.55 -7.62 5.52
CA ASN A 147 15.19 -8.11 5.27
C ASN A 147 14.07 -7.05 5.15
N ASP A 148 14.35 -5.75 5.29
CA ASP A 148 13.40 -4.72 4.89
C ASP A 148 13.01 -4.90 3.41
N ILE A 149 11.77 -4.58 3.05
CA ILE A 149 11.28 -4.63 1.67
C ILE A 149 11.06 -3.21 1.17
N LEU A 150 11.78 -2.82 0.12
CA LEU A 150 11.66 -1.52 -0.50
C LEU A 150 10.71 -1.59 -1.69
N VAL A 151 9.79 -0.63 -1.79
CA VAL A 151 8.99 -0.38 -2.99
C VAL A 151 9.75 0.61 -3.86
N ILE A 152 10.06 0.22 -5.10
CA ILE A 152 10.85 1.00 -6.05
C ILE A 152 10.00 1.32 -7.27
N ASP A 153 10.05 2.57 -7.73
CA ASP A 153 9.39 3.01 -8.95
C ASP A 153 10.40 3.52 -10.00
N PRO A 154 10.56 2.81 -11.14
CA PRO A 154 11.40 3.24 -12.25
C PRO A 154 10.94 4.52 -12.94
N ALA A 155 9.66 4.88 -12.86
CA ALA A 155 9.11 6.06 -13.53
C ALA A 155 9.41 7.36 -12.76
N VAL A 156 9.86 7.26 -11.50
CA VAL A 156 10.11 8.41 -10.64
C VAL A 156 11.57 8.80 -10.70
N SER A 157 11.82 10.03 -11.16
CA SER A 157 13.17 10.61 -11.16
C SER A 157 13.70 10.84 -9.73
N PRO A 158 14.99 10.56 -9.50
CA PRO A 158 15.60 10.71 -8.18
C PRO A 158 15.66 12.18 -7.77
N LYS A 159 15.41 12.42 -6.48
CA LYS A 159 15.55 13.74 -5.86
C LYS A 159 16.69 13.71 -4.86
N PRO A 160 17.36 14.85 -4.60
CA PRO A 160 18.40 14.92 -3.57
C PRO A 160 17.93 14.33 -2.23
N SER A 161 18.81 13.59 -1.58
CA SER A 161 18.58 12.90 -0.30
C SER A 161 17.52 11.78 -0.35
N LYS A 162 16.99 11.42 -1.53
CA LYS A 162 16.16 10.22 -1.70
C LYS A 162 17.01 9.02 -2.04
N TYR A 163 16.47 7.83 -1.79
CA TYR A 163 17.15 6.58 -2.03
C TYR A 163 16.79 6.02 -3.39
N VAL A 164 17.73 5.35 -4.03
CA VAL A 164 17.61 4.80 -5.38
C VAL A 164 18.16 3.40 -5.40
N ALA A 165 17.57 2.56 -6.26
CA ALA A 165 18.20 1.33 -6.71
C ALA A 165 19.04 1.63 -7.94
N VAL A 166 20.27 1.14 -7.95
CA VAL A 166 21.23 1.38 -9.03
C VAL A 166 21.92 0.10 -9.44
N LYS A 167 22.34 0.04 -10.70
CA LYS A 167 23.25 -0.96 -11.24
C LYS A 167 24.57 -0.28 -11.56
N ILE A 168 25.68 -0.93 -11.21
CA ILE A 168 27.03 -0.40 -11.42
C ILE A 168 27.80 -1.32 -12.36
N GLY A 169 28.26 -0.76 -13.47
CA GLY A 169 28.93 -1.45 -14.55
C GLY A 169 28.12 -2.63 -15.09
N ASN A 170 28.83 -3.69 -15.46
CA ASN A 170 28.24 -4.90 -16.02
C ASN A 170 27.78 -5.91 -14.96
N LYS A 171 27.82 -5.55 -13.67
CA LYS A 171 27.37 -6.44 -12.61
C LYS A 171 25.84 -6.50 -12.61
N MET A 172 25.28 -7.69 -12.76
CA MET A 172 23.82 -7.93 -12.68
C MET A 172 23.38 -8.00 -11.21
N GLU A 173 23.60 -6.91 -10.50
CA GLU A 173 23.25 -6.78 -9.10
C GLU A 173 22.85 -5.33 -8.81
N ALA A 174 21.59 -5.13 -8.43
CA ALA A 174 21.12 -3.86 -7.93
C ALA A 174 21.67 -3.61 -6.52
N ILE A 175 22.03 -2.37 -6.21
CA ILE A 175 22.32 -1.94 -4.84
C ILE A 175 21.50 -0.71 -4.49
N ILE A 176 21.33 -0.45 -3.19
CA ILE A 176 20.59 0.71 -2.70
C ILE A 176 21.57 1.78 -2.23
N CYS A 177 21.37 3.01 -2.69
CA CYS A 177 22.18 4.16 -2.29
C CYS A 177 21.30 5.40 -2.07
N GLN A 178 21.80 6.37 -1.32
CA GLN A 178 21.25 7.71 -1.27
C GLN A 178 21.76 8.54 -2.44
N TYR A 179 20.85 9.20 -3.16
CA TYR A 179 21.16 10.07 -4.28
C TYR A 179 21.55 11.47 -3.80
N LYS A 180 22.76 11.91 -4.15
CA LYS A 180 23.27 13.25 -3.87
C LYS A 180 23.59 13.97 -5.17
N LYS A 181 22.82 15.01 -5.48
CA LYS A 181 23.08 15.90 -6.61
C LYS A 181 24.23 16.86 -6.27
N LEU A 182 25.20 17.01 -7.17
CA LEU A 182 26.38 17.87 -6.92
C LEU A 182 26.20 19.30 -7.43
N SER A 183 25.40 19.48 -8.48
CA SER A 183 25.20 20.80 -9.10
C SER A 183 23.78 20.93 -9.62
N TYR A 184 23.26 22.16 -9.69
CA TYR A 184 21.99 22.44 -10.36
C TYR A 184 22.12 22.50 -11.88
N THR A 185 23.33 22.80 -12.38
CA THR A 185 23.61 23.08 -13.79
C THR A 185 24.31 21.94 -14.51
N SER A 186 24.95 21.02 -13.79
CA SER A 186 25.55 19.80 -14.34
C SER A 186 24.75 18.55 -13.93
N PRO A 187 24.81 17.46 -14.72
CA PRO A 187 24.16 16.20 -14.38
C PRO A 187 24.92 15.39 -13.32
N GLU A 188 26.00 15.92 -12.75
CA GLU A 188 26.87 15.20 -11.82
C GLU A 188 26.15 14.84 -10.52
N PHE A 189 26.37 13.61 -10.06
CA PHE A 189 25.82 13.10 -8.83
C PHE A 189 26.79 12.14 -8.15
N GLU A 190 26.57 11.94 -6.86
CA GLU A 190 27.21 10.91 -6.04
C GLU A 190 26.12 10.00 -5.47
N LEU A 191 26.52 8.77 -5.17
CA LEU A 191 25.70 7.77 -4.51
C LEU A 191 26.35 7.43 -3.18
N HIS A 192 25.61 7.65 -2.10
CA HIS A 192 26.13 7.46 -0.74
C HIS A 192 25.52 6.22 -0.09
N THR A 193 26.35 5.46 0.59
CA THR A 193 25.90 4.47 1.58
C THR A 193 25.75 5.19 2.93
N LEU A 194 24.89 4.68 3.81
CA LEU A 194 24.69 5.27 5.14
C LEU A 194 25.56 4.61 6.22
N ASN A 195 26.11 3.44 5.91
CA ASN A 195 27.04 2.73 6.76
C ASN A 195 28.48 3.03 6.32
N ASP A 196 29.26 3.68 7.18
CA ASP A 196 30.64 4.11 6.91
C ASP A 196 31.60 2.94 6.58
N ASN A 197 31.22 1.70 6.87
CA ASN A 197 31.99 0.52 6.46
C ASN A 197 31.87 0.22 4.95
N TRP A 198 30.99 0.92 4.24
CA TRP A 198 30.74 0.75 2.82
C TRP A 198 31.19 1.98 2.04
N PRO A 199 31.69 1.82 0.81
CA PRO A 199 32.18 2.94 0.01
C PRO A 199 31.03 3.76 -0.58
N ASN A 200 31.28 5.05 -0.76
CA ASN A 200 30.46 5.92 -1.60
C ASN A 200 30.93 5.81 -3.05
N ILE A 201 30.00 5.97 -4.00
CA ILE A 201 30.29 5.89 -5.43
C ILE A 201 30.12 7.27 -6.06
N LYS A 202 31.08 7.66 -6.90
CA LYS A 202 31.01 8.87 -7.73
C LYS A 202 30.84 8.45 -9.18
N ALA A 203 30.04 9.21 -9.93
CA ALA A 203 29.97 9.05 -11.38
C ALA A 203 31.27 9.62 -11.99
N GLU A 204 32.27 8.76 -12.19
CA GLU A 204 33.56 9.09 -12.83
C GLU A 204 33.64 8.54 -14.26
N GLU A 205 34.56 9.07 -15.06
CA GLU A 205 34.80 8.62 -16.44
C GLU A 205 35.14 7.12 -16.49
N GLY A 206 34.32 6.34 -17.19
CA GLY A 206 34.49 4.89 -17.38
C GLY A 206 33.66 3.99 -16.45
N LEU A 207 32.98 4.54 -15.44
CA LEU A 207 32.04 3.80 -14.61
C LEU A 207 30.60 4.02 -15.09
N GLU A 208 30.01 3.01 -15.71
CA GLU A 208 28.60 3.06 -16.09
C GLU A 208 27.71 2.89 -14.85
N ILE A 209 26.86 3.87 -14.57
CA ILE A 209 25.89 3.82 -13.47
C ILE A 209 24.50 3.99 -14.07
N GLU A 210 23.66 2.99 -13.84
CA GLU A 210 22.25 3.02 -14.25
C GLU A 210 21.37 3.15 -13.01
N ILE A 211 20.52 4.17 -12.98
CA ILE A 211 19.50 4.31 -11.94
C ILE A 211 18.27 3.49 -12.38
N ILE A 212 18.00 2.41 -11.65
CA ILE A 212 16.89 1.50 -11.91
C ILE A 212 15.56 2.15 -11.52
N GLY A 213 15.54 2.84 -10.38
CA GLY A 213 14.35 3.52 -9.89
C GLY A 213 14.54 4.18 -8.52
N THR A 214 13.52 4.94 -8.11
CA THR A 214 13.52 5.64 -6.81
C THR A 214 12.76 4.83 -5.76
N VAL A 215 13.28 4.76 -4.54
CA VAL A 215 12.61 4.13 -3.40
C VAL A 215 11.45 5.01 -2.94
N MET A 216 10.25 4.44 -2.98
CA MET A 216 8.98 5.09 -2.63
C MET A 216 8.54 4.78 -1.20
N GLN A 217 8.84 3.57 -0.71
CA GLN A 217 8.47 3.12 0.62
C GLN A 217 9.43 2.07 1.15
N ASN A 218 9.61 2.03 2.47
CA ASN A 218 10.15 0.89 3.20
C ASN A 218 9.02 0.17 3.95
N ILE A 219 8.89 -1.14 3.73
CA ILE A 219 8.03 -2.05 4.46
C ILE A 219 8.92 -2.87 5.41
N ARG A 220 8.87 -2.51 6.69
CA ARG A 220 9.60 -3.20 7.75
C ARG A 220 8.73 -4.32 8.32
N THR A 221 9.18 -5.56 8.17
CA THR A 221 8.55 -6.70 8.84
C THR A 221 9.10 -6.77 10.26
N CYS A 222 8.24 -6.46 11.24
CA CYS A 222 8.57 -6.50 12.67
C CYS A 222 8.77 -7.94 13.16
#